data_AF-A0AAW0MC88-F1
#
_entry.id   AF-A0AAW0MC88-F1
#
_cell.length_a   1.000
_cell.length_b   1.000
_cell.length_c   1.000
_cell.angle_alpha   90.00
_cell.angle_beta   90.00
_cell.angle_gamma   90.00
#
_symmetry.space_group_name_H-M   'P 1'
#
loop_
_entity.id
_entity.type
_entity.pdbx_description
1 polymer ?
#
loop_
_entity_poly.entity_id
_entity_poly.type
_entity_poly.pdbx_seq_one_letter_code
_entity_poly.pdbx_strand_id
1 'polypeptide(L)'
;MKCQGLRTLLSLEFKQSPNLVSLPMGLQYVSSLQNLKIWWCPSLIAIPEWISKLISLQSLEIWDCHPLSEQRSSSVYVPRDEEFSEVKQLTFSAKTLKSVMHALLPQLEISLLDPHLGFPHFTAIDSLFCEGLTLPKPTNAGFFQSILPRLVKAVTDTEENLLLFETPAFIDRDKFAWFRDEEFSRQILAGLNPCSIQLVTDWPMKSKLDPKIYGPLETLITTELVEREIRGIMTINEALKSKRLFVLDYHDLLLPYVNKVREVEGSTLYGSSALFFLTKDGTIKPVVIELTRPPTSDKPQWKQVFTPTWDATGCWLWRLAKAHVCAHDIDYPFANDGLILWDAIKQWVSDYVNHYYPEPSLVQSNGELQAWWTEVRTKGHTDKKDEPWWPVLKTPENLIHILTTIIWVTAGHHATVNFRQYMFAGYFPNRPSIARTNMPTENPSDEEFKNFLKKPKVELLKCFLSQIQQPR
;
A
#
# COMPACT_ATOMS: atom_id res chain seq x y z
N MET A 1 -0.75 23.46 -34.53
CA MET A 1 -2.13 23.85 -34.83
C MET A 1 -2.62 24.88 -33.81
N LYS A 2 -3.30 25.94 -34.23
CA LYS A 2 -4.00 26.88 -33.32
C LYS A 2 -5.41 26.35 -33.04
N CYS A 3 -5.59 25.54 -32.00
CA CYS A 3 -6.88 24.91 -31.67
C CYS A 3 -7.81 25.79 -30.79
N GLN A 4 -7.38 27.00 -30.43
CA GLN A 4 -8.08 27.90 -29.47
C GLN A 4 -9.51 28.31 -29.89
N GLY A 5 -9.89 28.13 -31.16
CA GLY A 5 -11.23 28.48 -31.68
C GLY A 5 -12.25 27.33 -31.69
N LEU A 6 -11.85 26.09 -31.38
CA LEU A 6 -12.67 24.88 -31.58
C LEU A 6 -13.62 24.62 -30.39
N ARG A 7 -14.38 25.63 -29.94
CA ARG A 7 -15.16 25.58 -28.69
C ARG A 7 -16.31 24.56 -28.67
N THR A 8 -16.70 24.02 -29.83
CA THR A 8 -17.80 23.04 -29.98
C THR A 8 -17.31 21.62 -30.29
N LEU A 9 -16.00 21.39 -30.29
CA LEU A 9 -15.43 20.11 -30.70
C LEU A 9 -15.66 19.05 -29.62
N LEU A 10 -16.47 18.04 -29.93
CA LEU A 10 -16.82 16.94 -29.02
C LEU A 10 -15.89 15.73 -29.14
N SER A 11 -15.32 15.49 -30.32
CA SER A 11 -14.45 14.35 -30.58
C SER A 11 -13.24 14.78 -31.42
N LEU A 12 -12.06 14.32 -31.03
CA LEU A 12 -10.81 14.61 -31.72
C LEU A 12 -9.98 13.33 -31.84
N GLU A 13 -9.41 13.14 -33.03
CA GLU A 13 -8.61 11.98 -33.35
C GLU A 13 -7.26 12.40 -33.95
N PHE A 14 -6.17 11.87 -33.40
CA PHE A 14 -4.83 11.94 -33.97
C PHE A 14 -4.43 10.55 -34.45
N LYS A 15 -4.37 10.38 -35.76
CA LYS A 15 -4.01 9.12 -36.41
C LYS A 15 -2.72 9.27 -37.20
N GLN A 16 -1.82 8.28 -37.15
CA GLN A 16 -0.64 8.19 -38.02
C GLN A 16 0.12 9.51 -38.13
N SER A 17 0.33 10.18 -36.99
CA SER A 17 0.96 11.49 -36.94
C SER A 17 2.40 11.35 -36.45
N PRO A 18 3.36 11.04 -37.34
CA PRO A 18 4.74 10.74 -36.95
C PRO A 18 5.47 11.93 -36.33
N ASN A 19 4.98 13.16 -36.54
CA ASN A 19 5.57 14.38 -35.99
C ASN A 19 4.85 14.88 -34.71
N LEU A 20 3.86 14.13 -34.21
CA LEU A 20 3.12 14.52 -33.02
C LEU A 20 3.94 14.17 -31.77
N VAL A 21 4.80 15.10 -31.36
CA VAL A 21 5.66 14.92 -30.17
C VAL A 21 4.88 15.10 -28.86
N SER A 22 3.91 16.01 -28.86
CA SER A 22 2.96 16.22 -27.76
C SER A 22 1.65 16.78 -28.32
N LEU A 23 0.59 16.74 -27.51
CA LEU A 23 -0.68 17.34 -27.89
C LEU A 23 -0.57 18.87 -28.05
N PRO A 24 -1.19 19.48 -29.09
CA PRO A 24 -1.14 20.91 -29.29
C PRO A 24 -1.67 21.70 -28.08
N MET A 25 -0.88 22.62 -27.57
CA MET A 25 -1.19 23.44 -26.38
C MET A 25 -2.55 24.16 -26.48
N GLY A 26 -2.99 24.52 -27.69
CA GLY A 26 -4.30 25.13 -27.93
C GLY A 26 -5.51 24.25 -27.56
N LEU A 27 -5.33 22.93 -27.39
CA LEU A 27 -6.40 22.01 -26.98
C LEU A 27 -6.80 22.20 -25.51
N GLN A 28 -5.96 22.80 -24.66
CA GLN A 28 -6.30 23.05 -23.26
C GLN A 28 -7.55 23.93 -23.06
N TYR A 29 -7.97 24.65 -24.12
CA TYR A 29 -9.12 25.55 -24.11
C TYR A 29 -10.39 24.91 -24.70
N VAL A 30 -10.33 23.64 -25.13
CA VAL A 30 -11.46 22.92 -25.74
C VAL A 30 -12.20 22.15 -24.65
N SER A 31 -12.89 22.87 -23.76
CA SER A 31 -13.60 22.27 -22.62
C SER A 31 -14.77 21.37 -22.99
N SER A 32 -15.25 21.42 -24.24
CA SER A 32 -16.35 20.59 -24.77
C SER A 32 -15.91 19.21 -25.25
N LEU A 33 -14.61 18.92 -25.31
CA LEU A 33 -14.10 17.65 -25.82
C LEU A 33 -14.50 16.49 -24.91
N GLN A 34 -15.23 15.52 -25.46
CA GLN A 34 -15.70 14.32 -24.78
C GLN A 34 -14.87 13.08 -25.13
N ASN A 35 -14.37 13.00 -26.37
CA ASN A 35 -13.64 11.84 -26.86
C ASN A 35 -12.31 12.28 -27.48
N LEU A 36 -11.19 11.77 -26.97
CA LEU A 36 -9.86 12.00 -27.53
C LEU A 36 -9.22 10.64 -27.85
N LYS A 37 -8.94 10.41 -29.15
CA LYS A 37 -8.29 9.19 -29.62
C LYS A 37 -6.93 9.53 -30.23
N ILE A 38 -5.88 8.82 -29.82
CA ILE A 38 -4.53 8.97 -30.33
C ILE A 38 -4.00 7.60 -30.70
N TRP A 39 -3.64 7.40 -31.96
CA TRP A 39 -3.23 6.09 -32.44
C TRP A 39 -2.21 6.17 -33.57
N TRP A 40 -1.21 5.28 -33.53
CA TRP A 40 -0.09 5.26 -34.48
C TRP A 40 0.70 6.57 -34.52
N CYS A 41 0.96 7.18 -33.37
CA CYS A 41 1.74 8.43 -33.24
C CYS A 41 3.10 8.15 -32.59
N PRO A 42 4.09 7.55 -33.30
CA PRO A 42 5.29 6.95 -32.71
C PRO A 42 6.24 7.92 -32.00
N SER A 43 6.12 9.21 -32.27
CA SER A 43 6.95 10.26 -31.64
C SER A 43 6.30 10.88 -30.41
N LEU A 44 5.12 10.41 -29.98
CA LEU A 44 4.42 10.96 -28.84
C LEU A 44 5.12 10.52 -27.55
N ILE A 45 5.83 11.45 -26.91
CA ILE A 45 6.64 11.15 -25.72
C ILE A 45 5.79 11.19 -24.45
N ALA A 46 4.85 12.13 -24.37
CA ALA A 46 4.04 12.35 -23.18
C ALA A 46 2.68 12.96 -23.51
N ILE A 47 1.72 12.69 -22.64
CA ILE A 47 0.46 13.42 -22.57
C ILE A 47 0.67 14.63 -21.67
N PRO A 48 0.38 15.87 -22.13
CA PRO A 48 0.60 17.06 -21.32
C PRO A 48 -0.30 17.12 -20.08
N GLU A 49 0.22 17.70 -18.99
CA GLU A 49 -0.48 17.84 -17.70
C GLU A 49 -1.80 18.60 -17.78
N TRP A 50 -1.92 19.54 -18.73
CA TRP A 50 -3.15 20.31 -18.94
C TRP A 50 -4.32 19.46 -19.43
N ILE A 51 -4.13 18.18 -19.78
CA ILE A 51 -5.24 17.30 -20.17
C ILE A 51 -6.29 17.16 -19.06
N SER A 52 -5.87 17.31 -17.80
CA SER A 52 -6.74 17.40 -16.61
C SER A 52 -7.77 18.54 -16.69
N LYS A 53 -7.52 19.58 -17.48
CA LYS A 53 -8.43 20.72 -17.67
C LYS A 53 -9.60 20.42 -18.61
N LEU A 54 -9.60 19.26 -19.29
CA LEU A 54 -10.67 18.82 -20.18
C LEU A 54 -11.80 18.17 -19.38
N ILE A 55 -12.58 18.99 -18.66
CA ILE A 55 -13.62 18.55 -17.73
C ILE A 55 -14.74 17.71 -18.36
N SER A 56 -14.98 17.84 -19.67
CA SER A 56 -16.01 17.07 -20.37
C SER A 56 -15.51 15.74 -20.93
N LEU A 57 -14.21 15.42 -20.78
CA LEU A 57 -13.59 14.25 -21.39
C LEU A 57 -14.10 12.97 -20.73
N GLN A 58 -14.84 12.17 -21.50
CA GLN A 58 -15.41 10.90 -21.08
C GLN A 58 -14.57 9.71 -21.52
N SER A 59 -13.88 9.82 -22.67
CA SER A 59 -13.03 8.77 -23.23
C SER A 59 -11.70 9.34 -23.71
N LEU A 60 -10.60 8.77 -23.19
CA LEU A 60 -9.23 8.99 -23.66
C LEU A 60 -8.66 7.63 -24.09
N GLU A 61 -8.40 7.49 -25.38
CA GLU A 61 -7.89 6.27 -25.99
C GLU A 61 -6.52 6.54 -26.62
N ILE A 62 -5.49 5.82 -26.17
CA ILE A 62 -4.12 5.94 -26.70
C ILE A 62 -3.64 4.55 -27.10
N TRP A 63 -3.28 4.38 -28.37
CA TRP A 63 -2.88 3.09 -28.94
C TRP A 63 -1.60 3.27 -29.75
N ASP A 64 -0.62 2.37 -29.64
CA ASP A 64 0.54 2.32 -30.56
C ASP A 64 1.29 3.66 -30.76
N CYS A 65 1.53 4.40 -29.67
CA CYS A 65 2.14 5.75 -29.72
C CYS A 65 3.61 5.81 -29.25
N HIS A 66 4.12 4.81 -28.52
CA HIS A 66 5.53 4.78 -28.15
C HIS A 66 6.15 3.44 -28.58
N PRO A 67 7.27 3.42 -29.31
CA PRO A 67 7.85 2.18 -29.83
C PRO A 67 8.36 1.24 -28.73
N LEU A 68 8.60 1.77 -27.52
CA LEU A 68 9.00 0.98 -26.33
C LEU A 68 7.83 0.55 -25.44
N SER A 69 6.58 0.91 -25.76
CA SER A 69 5.43 0.50 -24.97
C SER A 69 4.71 -0.67 -25.63
N GLU A 70 4.46 -1.73 -24.86
CA GLU A 70 3.66 -2.86 -25.31
C GLU A 70 2.21 -2.45 -25.61
N GLN A 71 1.61 -3.07 -26.62
CA GLN A 71 0.22 -2.83 -26.99
C GLN A 71 -0.73 -3.43 -25.95
N ARG A 72 -1.81 -2.72 -25.62
CA ARG A 72 -2.84 -3.27 -24.73
C ARG A 72 -3.59 -4.40 -25.44
N SER A 73 -3.50 -5.60 -24.87
CA SER A 73 -4.33 -6.75 -25.24
C SER A 73 -5.44 -6.97 -24.22
N SER A 74 -6.55 -7.57 -24.66
CA SER A 74 -7.64 -8.02 -23.78
C SER A 74 -7.22 -9.15 -22.82
N SER A 75 -6.09 -9.79 -23.11
CA SER A 75 -5.46 -10.84 -22.30
C SER A 75 -3.94 -10.68 -22.32
N VAL A 76 -3.30 -10.77 -21.16
CA VAL A 76 -1.84 -10.90 -21.06
C VAL A 76 -1.49 -12.35 -21.35
N TYR A 77 -0.64 -12.62 -22.34
CA TYR A 77 -0.25 -13.98 -22.68
C TYR A 77 0.53 -14.61 -21.52
N VAL A 78 0.16 -15.84 -21.18
CA VAL A 78 0.94 -16.75 -20.35
C VAL A 78 1.06 -18.08 -21.11
N PRO A 79 2.20 -18.81 -21.00
CA PRO A 79 2.28 -20.17 -21.53
C PRO A 79 1.10 -21.02 -21.08
N ARG A 80 0.62 -21.91 -21.95
CA ARG A 80 -0.65 -22.63 -21.72
C ARG A 80 -0.70 -23.38 -20.38
N ASP A 81 0.43 -23.97 -19.99
CA ASP A 81 0.56 -24.76 -18.76
C ASP A 81 0.65 -23.89 -17.50
N GLU A 82 0.87 -22.58 -17.66
CA GLU A 82 0.86 -21.56 -16.59
C GLU A 82 -0.51 -20.86 -16.45
N GLU A 83 -1.44 -21.12 -17.37
CA GLU A 83 -2.78 -20.53 -17.30
C GLU A 83 -3.59 -21.15 -16.15
N PHE A 84 -4.31 -20.32 -15.40
CA PHE A 84 -5.18 -20.83 -14.35
C PHE A 84 -6.21 -21.83 -14.90
N SER A 85 -6.39 -22.95 -14.20
CA SER A 85 -7.58 -23.79 -14.37
C SER A 85 -8.84 -22.95 -14.20
N GLU A 86 -9.92 -23.28 -14.91
CA GLU A 86 -11.20 -22.55 -14.86
C GLU A 86 -11.70 -22.30 -13.42
N VAL A 87 -11.56 -23.29 -12.52
CA VAL A 87 -11.95 -23.17 -11.10
C VAL A 87 -11.16 -22.09 -10.35
N LYS A 88 -9.84 -21.99 -10.59
CA LYS A 88 -9.00 -20.94 -10.02
C LYS A 88 -9.32 -19.58 -10.64
N GLN A 89 -9.56 -19.53 -11.95
CA GLN A 89 -9.87 -18.29 -12.65
C GLN A 89 -11.18 -17.64 -12.15
N LEU A 90 -12.19 -18.45 -11.79
CA LEU A 90 -13.43 -17.99 -11.15
C LEU A 90 -13.20 -17.44 -9.73
N THR A 91 -12.17 -17.93 -9.02
CA THR A 91 -11.82 -17.46 -7.67
C THR A 91 -11.08 -16.10 -7.70
N PHE A 92 -10.33 -15.83 -8.77
CA PHE A 92 -9.48 -14.65 -8.94
C PHE A 92 -10.03 -13.65 -9.99
N SER A 93 -11.28 -13.80 -10.44
CA SER A 93 -11.83 -12.93 -11.47
C SER A 93 -11.99 -11.50 -10.97
N ALA A 94 -10.95 -10.69 -11.15
CA ALA A 94 -10.98 -9.24 -10.97
C ALA A 94 -12.12 -8.59 -11.77
N LYS A 95 -12.57 -9.23 -12.87
CA LYS A 95 -13.77 -8.87 -13.61
C LYS A 95 -15.04 -8.93 -12.75
N THR A 96 -15.21 -9.93 -11.89
CA THR A 96 -16.36 -10.05 -10.98
C THR A 96 -16.34 -8.97 -9.91
N LEU A 97 -15.20 -8.71 -9.27
CA LEU A 97 -15.06 -7.62 -8.29
C LEU A 97 -15.31 -6.24 -8.94
N LYS A 98 -14.73 -6.01 -10.13
CA LYS A 98 -14.95 -4.81 -10.93
C LYS A 98 -16.42 -4.64 -11.33
N SER A 99 -17.09 -5.72 -11.70
CA SER A 99 -18.52 -5.75 -12.04
C SER A 99 -19.41 -5.46 -10.82
N VAL A 100 -19.08 -5.98 -9.64
CA VAL A 100 -19.72 -5.64 -8.37
C VAL A 100 -19.55 -4.16 -8.06
N MET A 101 -18.32 -3.62 -8.13
CA MET A 101 -18.06 -2.20 -7.92
C MET A 101 -18.83 -1.33 -8.90
N HIS A 102 -18.88 -1.70 -10.19
CA HIS A 102 -19.66 -0.98 -11.20
C HIS A 102 -21.18 -1.03 -10.93
N ALA A 103 -21.70 -2.13 -10.38
CA ALA A 103 -23.11 -2.24 -10.01
C ALA A 103 -23.49 -1.43 -8.76
N LEU A 104 -22.51 -1.11 -7.90
CA LEU A 104 -22.69 -0.26 -6.71
C LEU A 104 -22.59 1.24 -7.01
N LEU A 105 -22.01 1.62 -8.16
CA LEU A 105 -21.88 3.02 -8.59
C LEU A 105 -23.20 3.83 -8.54
N PRO A 106 -24.37 3.32 -8.95
CA PRO A 106 -25.62 4.08 -8.90
C PRO A 106 -26.11 4.37 -7.47
N GLN A 107 -25.84 3.50 -6.49
CA GLN A 107 -26.19 3.77 -5.09
C GLN A 107 -25.20 4.71 -4.41
N LEU A 108 -24.00 4.79 -4.96
CA LEU A 108 -22.97 5.76 -4.61
C LEU A 108 -23.08 7.04 -5.46
N GLU A 109 -24.23 7.33 -6.09
CA GLU A 109 -24.44 8.52 -6.93
C GLU A 109 -23.98 9.83 -6.25
N ILE A 110 -24.19 9.97 -4.93
CA ILE A 110 -23.72 11.12 -4.15
C ILE A 110 -22.17 11.14 -4.05
N SER A 111 -21.55 9.98 -3.89
CA SER A 111 -20.09 9.81 -3.86
C SER A 111 -19.46 9.91 -5.24
N LEU A 112 -20.21 9.68 -6.33
CA LEU A 112 -19.78 9.95 -7.71
C LEU A 112 -19.74 11.45 -8.01
N LEU A 113 -20.59 12.25 -7.34
CA LEU A 113 -20.56 13.71 -7.42
C LEU A 113 -19.39 14.30 -6.62
N ASP A 114 -18.97 13.64 -5.53
CA ASP A 114 -17.76 13.97 -4.77
C ASP A 114 -16.92 12.70 -4.51
N PRO A 115 -15.92 12.38 -5.36
CA PRO A 115 -15.08 11.19 -5.19
C PRO A 115 -14.23 11.20 -3.92
N HIS A 116 -14.14 12.35 -3.23
CA HIS A 116 -13.45 12.52 -1.96
C HIS A 116 -14.39 12.43 -0.75
N LEU A 117 -15.68 12.12 -0.94
CA LEU A 117 -16.63 11.98 0.14
C LEU A 117 -16.24 10.83 1.08
N GLY A 118 -15.88 11.19 2.31
CA GLY A 118 -15.56 10.23 3.37
C GLY A 118 -16.80 9.59 3.99
N PHE A 119 -16.59 8.62 4.88
CA PHE A 119 -17.67 8.10 5.70
C PHE A 119 -18.10 9.14 6.75
N PRO A 120 -19.42 9.34 6.96
CA PRO A 120 -19.88 10.38 7.86
C PRO A 120 -19.65 10.01 9.33
N HIS A 121 -19.71 8.71 9.67
CA HIS A 121 -19.59 8.16 11.03
C HIS A 121 -18.99 6.75 10.96
N PHE A 122 -18.37 6.27 12.05
CA PHE A 122 -17.88 4.88 12.13
C PHE A 122 -18.98 3.83 11.93
N THR A 123 -20.21 4.12 12.37
CA THR A 123 -21.35 3.21 12.16
C THR A 123 -21.70 3.00 10.68
N ALA A 124 -21.41 3.97 9.82
CA ALA A 124 -21.57 3.82 8.37
C ALA A 124 -20.48 2.92 7.74
N ILE A 125 -19.38 2.70 8.44
CA ILE A 125 -18.36 1.70 8.06
C ILE A 125 -18.82 0.34 8.56
N ASP A 126 -19.36 0.28 9.78
CA ASP A 126 -19.88 -0.95 10.38
C ASP A 126 -21.04 -1.56 9.56
N SER A 127 -21.89 -0.72 8.97
CA SER A 127 -23.04 -1.19 8.17
C SER A 127 -22.62 -2.01 6.95
N LEU A 128 -21.40 -1.84 6.43
CA LEU A 128 -20.84 -2.66 5.34
C LEU A 128 -20.80 -4.17 5.71
N PHE A 129 -20.70 -4.49 7.00
CA PHE A 129 -20.59 -5.85 7.51
C PHE A 129 -21.88 -6.37 8.18
N CYS A 130 -22.73 -5.46 8.69
CA CYS A 130 -23.94 -5.81 9.44
C CYS A 130 -25.23 -5.71 8.61
N GLU A 131 -25.39 -4.62 7.86
CA GLU A 131 -26.63 -4.29 7.14
C GLU A 131 -26.51 -4.61 5.65
N GLY A 132 -25.29 -4.55 5.12
CA GLY A 132 -24.99 -4.78 3.71
C GLY A 132 -25.33 -3.59 2.83
N LEU A 133 -24.93 -3.67 1.57
CA LEU A 133 -25.25 -2.70 0.54
C LEU A 133 -26.38 -3.26 -0.31
N THR A 134 -27.45 -2.50 -0.50
CA THR A 134 -28.47 -2.83 -1.50
C THR A 134 -27.84 -2.90 -2.88
N LEU A 135 -28.34 -3.77 -3.74
CA LEU A 135 -27.95 -3.82 -5.15
C LEU A 135 -29.13 -3.35 -6.01
N PRO A 136 -28.89 -2.53 -7.05
CA PRO A 136 -29.95 -2.21 -8.00
C PRO A 136 -30.50 -3.50 -8.63
N LYS A 137 -31.82 -3.58 -8.80
CA LYS A 137 -32.48 -4.73 -9.43
C LYS A 137 -31.88 -4.94 -10.83
N PRO A 138 -31.32 -6.12 -11.15
CA PRO A 138 -30.64 -6.33 -12.42
C PRO A 138 -31.65 -6.33 -13.57
N THR A 139 -31.21 -5.86 -14.74
CA THR A 139 -31.88 -6.13 -16.02
C THR A 139 -31.62 -7.55 -16.53
N ASN A 140 -30.62 -8.27 -15.99
CA ASN A 140 -30.26 -9.64 -16.39
C ASN A 140 -30.03 -10.57 -15.18
N ALA A 141 -30.77 -11.67 -15.11
CA ALA A 141 -30.79 -12.64 -14.00
C ALA A 141 -29.45 -13.39 -13.74
N GLY A 142 -28.50 -13.38 -14.68
CA GLY A 142 -27.23 -14.14 -14.57
C GLY A 142 -26.13 -13.50 -13.73
N PHE A 143 -26.26 -12.22 -13.35
CA PHE A 143 -25.23 -11.47 -12.63
C PHE A 143 -24.95 -12.03 -11.23
N PHE A 144 -26.01 -12.39 -10.50
CA PHE A 144 -25.93 -12.82 -9.09
C PHE A 144 -25.30 -14.21 -8.91
N GLN A 145 -25.55 -15.14 -9.83
CA GLN A 145 -24.91 -16.46 -9.81
C GLN A 145 -23.40 -16.41 -10.09
N SER A 146 -22.90 -15.31 -10.68
CA SER A 146 -21.47 -15.12 -10.97
C SER A 146 -20.68 -14.44 -9.85
N ILE A 147 -21.37 -13.90 -8.83
CA ILE A 147 -20.73 -13.21 -7.70
C ILE A 147 -20.69 -14.17 -6.53
N LEU A 148 -19.62 -14.95 -6.45
CA LEU A 148 -19.25 -15.58 -5.19
C LEU A 148 -17.74 -15.44 -4.92
N PRO A 149 -17.23 -14.23 -4.64
CA PRO A 149 -15.92 -14.11 -4.01
C PRO A 149 -16.00 -14.66 -2.58
N ARG A 150 -14.88 -15.18 -2.06
CA ARG A 150 -14.77 -15.64 -0.66
C ARG A 150 -15.23 -14.61 0.39
N LEU A 151 -15.21 -13.31 0.06
CA LEU A 151 -15.33 -12.19 1.00
C LEU A 151 -16.69 -11.47 0.98
N VAL A 152 -17.61 -11.91 0.10
CA VAL A 152 -18.90 -11.25 -0.10
C VAL A 152 -20.00 -12.31 -0.16
N LYS A 153 -21.04 -12.12 0.65
CA LYS A 153 -22.26 -12.94 0.63
C LYS A 153 -23.36 -12.17 -0.07
N ALA A 154 -23.94 -12.77 -1.11
CA ALA A 154 -25.21 -12.29 -1.68
C ALA A 154 -26.35 -12.87 -0.85
N VAL A 155 -27.21 -12.01 -0.30
CA VAL A 155 -28.43 -12.42 0.40
C VAL A 155 -29.63 -12.12 -0.50
N THR A 156 -30.33 -13.17 -0.92
CA THR A 156 -31.44 -13.12 -1.90
C THR A 156 -32.82 -13.35 -1.29
N ASP A 157 -32.90 -13.59 0.03
CA ASP A 157 -34.16 -13.92 0.73
C ASP A 157 -34.97 -12.68 1.17
N THR A 158 -34.51 -11.47 0.84
CA THR A 158 -35.18 -10.19 1.12
C THR A 158 -35.79 -9.59 -0.15
N GLU A 159 -36.82 -8.74 -0.03
CA GLU A 159 -37.44 -8.03 -1.19
C GLU A 159 -36.42 -7.18 -2.00
N GLU A 160 -35.26 -6.92 -1.40
CA GLU A 160 -34.10 -6.26 -1.98
C GLU A 160 -32.90 -7.21 -1.95
N ASN A 161 -32.10 -7.22 -3.03
CA ASN A 161 -30.87 -8.01 -3.07
C ASN A 161 -29.78 -7.28 -2.27
N LEU A 162 -29.18 -7.94 -1.27
CA LEU A 162 -28.16 -7.35 -0.40
C LEU A 162 -26.78 -7.97 -0.66
N LEU A 163 -25.75 -7.12 -0.61
CA LEU A 163 -24.35 -7.49 -0.66
C LEU A 163 -23.70 -7.24 0.70
N LEU A 164 -23.26 -8.31 1.36
CA LEU A 164 -22.67 -8.24 2.71
C LEU A 164 -21.19 -8.63 2.67
N PHE A 165 -20.32 -7.80 3.23
CA PHE A 165 -18.93 -8.17 3.47
C PHE A 165 -18.81 -9.12 4.67
N GLU A 166 -17.92 -10.09 4.60
CA GLU A 166 -17.62 -10.94 5.75
C GLU A 166 -17.01 -10.13 6.91
N THR A 167 -17.54 -10.25 8.13
CA THR A 167 -16.96 -9.51 9.27
C THR A 167 -15.55 -10.04 9.58
N PRO A 168 -14.49 -9.20 9.58
CA PRO A 168 -13.16 -9.66 9.92
C PRO A 168 -13.11 -10.24 11.33
N ALA A 169 -12.45 -11.40 11.50
CA ALA A 169 -12.46 -12.15 12.76
C ALA A 169 -11.99 -11.37 14.00
N PHE A 170 -11.13 -10.35 13.84
CA PHE A 170 -10.72 -9.52 14.97
C PHE A 170 -11.80 -8.51 15.40
N ILE A 171 -12.59 -7.98 14.47
CA ILE A 171 -13.71 -7.09 14.76
C ILE A 171 -14.84 -7.85 15.45
N ASP A 172 -15.10 -9.09 15.00
CA ASP A 172 -16.09 -9.95 15.62
C ASP A 172 -15.78 -10.24 17.10
N ARG A 173 -14.49 -10.46 17.42
CA ARG A 173 -14.04 -10.67 18.81
C ARG A 173 -14.07 -9.40 19.65
N ASP A 174 -13.57 -8.29 19.10
CA ASP A 174 -13.53 -7.01 19.78
C ASP A 174 -13.46 -5.84 18.79
N LYS A 175 -14.63 -5.26 18.54
CA LYS A 175 -14.83 -4.12 17.63
C LYS A 175 -14.01 -2.88 17.97
N PHE A 176 -13.59 -2.71 19.22
CA PHE A 176 -12.83 -1.54 19.66
C PHE A 176 -11.33 -1.80 19.75
N ALA A 177 -10.87 -3.02 19.43
CA ALA A 177 -9.47 -3.40 19.55
C ALA A 177 -8.53 -2.49 18.76
N TRP A 178 -8.88 -2.17 17.51
CA TRP A 178 -8.08 -1.32 16.63
C TRP A 178 -7.78 0.08 17.20
N PHE A 179 -8.59 0.57 18.13
CA PHE A 179 -8.40 1.88 18.75
C PHE A 179 -7.27 1.90 19.79
N ARG A 180 -6.91 0.73 20.32
CA ARG A 180 -5.99 0.56 21.44
C ARG A 180 -4.52 0.53 21.02
N ASP A 181 -3.65 1.02 21.88
CA ASP A 181 -2.20 1.06 21.64
C ASP A 181 -1.59 -0.34 21.70
N GLU A 182 -2.18 -1.22 22.51
CA GLU A 182 -1.79 -2.62 22.62
C GLU A 182 -2.01 -3.36 21.30
N GLU A 183 -3.15 -3.12 20.62
CA GLU A 183 -3.44 -3.77 19.35
C GLU A 183 -2.61 -3.18 18.22
N PHE A 184 -2.44 -1.86 18.18
CA PHE A 184 -1.49 -1.20 17.28
C PHE A 184 -0.10 -1.84 17.37
N SER A 185 0.42 -2.00 18.60
CA SER A 185 1.75 -2.57 18.82
C SER A 185 1.79 -4.06 18.52
N ARG A 186 0.80 -4.84 18.96
CA ARG A 186 0.72 -6.28 18.69
C ARG A 186 0.74 -6.56 17.19
N GLN A 187 0.05 -5.74 16.40
CA GLN A 187 0.02 -5.92 14.94
C GLN A 187 1.35 -5.59 14.24
N ILE A 188 2.29 -4.88 14.88
CA ILE A 188 3.66 -4.71 14.37
C ILE A 188 4.49 -6.01 14.51
N LEU A 189 4.06 -6.95 15.35
CA LEU A 189 4.71 -8.25 15.51
C LEU A 189 3.89 -9.43 14.99
N ALA A 190 2.58 -9.27 14.85
CA ALA A 190 1.68 -10.39 14.52
C ALA A 190 0.48 -9.96 13.66
N GLY A 191 0.58 -8.80 13.01
CA GLY A 191 -0.43 -8.25 12.11
C GLY A 191 -0.10 -8.52 10.65
N LEU A 192 -0.39 -7.52 9.81
CA LEU A 192 -0.22 -7.60 8.36
C LEU A 192 1.26 -7.54 7.94
N ASN A 193 2.00 -6.57 8.49
CA ASN A 193 3.45 -6.42 8.30
C ASN A 193 4.17 -6.57 9.64
N PRO A 194 4.60 -7.79 9.98
CA PRO A 194 5.26 -8.02 11.25
C PRO A 194 6.80 -8.02 11.17
N CYS A 195 7.40 -7.40 10.16
CA CYS A 195 8.83 -7.60 9.84
C CYS A 195 9.65 -6.35 9.58
N SER A 196 8.98 -5.21 9.45
CA SER A 196 9.65 -3.93 9.31
C SER A 196 10.20 -3.40 10.65
N ILE A 197 9.77 -3.93 11.79
CA ILE A 197 10.29 -3.50 13.09
C ILE A 197 11.75 -3.94 13.29
N GLN A 198 12.57 -3.00 13.75
CA GLN A 198 14.01 -3.18 13.93
C GLN A 198 14.41 -2.86 15.36
N LEU A 199 15.49 -3.49 15.83
CA LEU A 199 16.14 -3.10 17.08
C LEU A 199 16.83 -1.74 16.88
N VAL A 200 16.68 -0.82 17.83
CA VAL A 200 17.45 0.43 17.81
C VAL A 200 18.91 0.13 18.18
N THR A 201 19.82 0.34 17.23
CA THR A 201 21.27 0.14 17.41
C THR A 201 22.03 1.43 17.68
N ASP A 202 21.53 2.56 17.20
CA ASP A 202 22.19 3.86 17.24
C ASP A 202 21.30 4.89 17.93
N TRP A 203 21.88 5.69 18.84
CA TRP A 203 21.16 6.72 19.58
C TRP A 203 21.99 8.01 19.76
N PRO A 204 21.41 9.20 19.52
CA PRO A 204 20.10 9.45 18.91
C PRO A 204 20.06 8.97 17.45
N MET A 205 18.87 8.59 16.98
CA MET A 205 18.66 8.17 15.59
C MET A 205 18.89 9.36 14.63
N LYS A 206 19.46 9.09 13.45
CA LYS A 206 19.73 10.11 12.43
C LYS A 206 19.37 9.60 11.04
N SER A 207 18.79 10.49 10.22
CA SER A 207 18.53 10.22 8.80
C SER A 207 19.84 10.11 8.02
N LYS A 208 19.86 9.24 7.00
CA LYS A 208 20.96 9.06 6.04
C LYS A 208 20.75 9.86 4.75
N LEU A 209 19.63 10.58 4.63
CA LEU A 209 19.29 11.37 3.45
C LEU A 209 20.14 12.64 3.34
N ASP A 210 20.23 13.22 2.13
CA ASP A 210 20.98 14.47 1.93
C ASP A 210 20.28 15.65 2.63
N PRO A 211 20.91 16.30 3.64
CA PRO A 211 20.28 17.38 4.38
C PRO A 211 20.01 18.62 3.53
N LYS A 212 20.71 18.80 2.39
CA LYS A 212 20.46 19.90 1.47
C LYS A 212 19.12 19.75 0.74
N ILE A 213 18.67 18.52 0.54
CA ILE A 213 17.41 18.20 -0.15
C ILE A 213 16.28 18.07 0.87
N TYR A 214 16.54 17.38 1.99
CA TYR A 214 15.48 16.94 2.88
C TYR A 214 15.40 17.70 4.20
N GLY A 215 16.34 18.60 4.49
CA GLY A 215 16.41 19.36 5.74
C GLY A 215 17.25 18.68 6.83
N PRO A 216 17.23 19.21 8.07
CA PRO A 216 18.01 18.67 9.19
C PRO A 216 17.82 17.17 9.44
N LEU A 217 18.92 16.46 9.68
CA LEU A 217 18.98 14.99 9.85
C LEU A 217 18.56 14.52 11.25
N GLU A 218 18.56 15.45 12.21
CA GLU A 218 18.26 15.17 13.61
C GLU A 218 16.78 14.90 13.80
N THR A 219 16.48 13.80 14.49
CA THR A 219 15.13 13.54 15.02
C THR A 219 14.81 14.49 16.18
N LEU A 220 13.54 14.82 16.38
CA LEU A 220 13.06 15.50 17.59
C LEU A 220 12.83 14.52 18.75
N ILE A 221 13.00 13.22 18.53
CA ILE A 221 12.88 12.23 19.59
C ILE A 221 14.10 12.32 20.51
N THR A 222 13.90 12.87 21.71
CA THR A 222 14.96 13.04 22.70
C THR A 222 14.99 11.91 23.73
N THR A 223 16.13 11.77 24.44
CA THR A 223 16.30 10.84 25.56
C THR A 223 15.26 11.09 26.65
N GLU A 224 15.08 12.35 27.06
CA GLU A 224 14.17 12.74 28.14
C GLU A 224 12.72 12.40 27.80
N LEU A 225 12.35 12.59 26.52
CA LEU A 225 11.02 12.24 26.03
C LEU A 225 10.78 10.74 26.17
N VAL A 226 11.68 9.91 25.64
CA VAL A 226 11.48 8.46 25.68
C VAL A 226 11.52 7.94 27.12
N GLU A 227 12.44 8.41 27.96
CA GLU A 227 12.52 8.02 29.38
C GLU A 227 11.24 8.36 30.16
N ARG A 228 10.63 9.51 29.85
CA ARG A 228 9.31 9.87 30.38
C ARG A 228 8.21 8.92 29.93
N GLU A 229 8.15 8.57 28.65
CA GLU A 229 7.11 7.68 28.10
C GLU A 229 7.28 6.20 28.51
N ILE A 230 8.52 5.76 28.77
CA ILE A 230 8.78 4.48 29.43
C ILE A 230 8.59 4.55 30.96
N ARG A 231 8.12 5.68 31.49
CA ARG A 231 7.76 5.93 32.89
C ARG A 231 8.92 5.73 33.85
N GLY A 232 10.14 6.06 33.43
CA GLY A 232 11.34 5.92 34.25
C GLY A 232 11.66 4.48 34.66
N ILE A 233 11.10 3.46 33.97
CA ILE A 233 11.37 2.04 34.27
C ILE A 233 12.86 1.72 34.13
N MET A 234 13.54 2.37 33.19
CA MET A 234 14.98 2.30 32.94
C MET A 234 15.42 3.52 32.12
N THR A 235 16.71 3.75 32.04
CA THR A 235 17.32 4.74 31.14
C THR A 235 17.35 4.24 29.70
N ILE A 236 17.54 5.14 28.72
CA ILE A 236 17.78 4.75 27.32
C ILE A 236 18.96 3.81 27.19
N ASN A 237 20.07 4.09 27.88
CA ASN A 237 21.28 3.26 27.80
C ASN A 237 21.03 1.82 28.29
N GLU A 238 20.24 1.66 29.35
CA GLU A 238 19.81 0.35 29.85
C GLU A 238 18.86 -0.34 28.86
N ALA A 239 17.92 0.40 28.26
CA ALA A 239 17.00 -0.13 27.26
C ALA A 239 17.73 -0.63 26.01
N LEU A 240 18.72 0.12 25.51
CA LEU A 240 19.56 -0.27 24.37
C LEU A 240 20.40 -1.50 24.72
N LYS A 241 21.07 -1.49 25.87
CA LYS A 241 21.91 -2.62 26.32
C LYS A 241 21.10 -3.91 26.51
N SER A 242 19.87 -3.79 27.00
CA SER A 242 18.95 -4.92 27.21
C SER A 242 18.10 -5.27 25.98
N LYS A 243 18.35 -4.61 24.83
CA LYS A 243 17.63 -4.80 23.56
C LYS A 243 16.10 -4.64 23.69
N ARG A 244 15.67 -3.60 24.40
CA ARG A 244 14.26 -3.30 24.72
C ARG A 244 13.67 -2.14 23.95
N LEU A 245 14.45 -1.47 23.09
CA LEU A 245 13.98 -0.36 22.27
C LEU A 245 13.98 -0.76 20.80
N PHE A 246 12.83 -0.61 20.15
CA PHE A 246 12.60 -0.98 18.76
C PHE A 246 12.05 0.20 17.98
N VAL A 247 12.29 0.23 16.68
CA VAL A 247 11.80 1.26 15.77
C VAL A 247 11.13 0.63 14.56
N LEU A 248 10.00 1.18 14.16
CA LEU A 248 9.44 1.02 12.83
C LEU A 248 9.78 2.29 12.05
N ASP A 249 10.82 2.23 11.23
CA ASP A 249 11.40 3.42 10.58
C ASP A 249 11.14 3.44 9.07
N TYR A 250 10.20 4.28 8.68
CA TYR A 250 9.86 4.59 7.30
C TYR A 250 10.30 6.00 6.90
N HIS A 251 11.11 6.68 7.73
CA HIS A 251 11.55 8.03 7.45
C HIS A 251 12.36 8.10 6.15
N ASP A 252 13.52 7.44 6.11
CA ASP A 252 14.41 7.51 4.96
C ASP A 252 13.81 6.88 3.69
N LEU A 253 12.95 5.87 3.86
CA LEU A 253 12.28 5.18 2.76
C LEU A 253 11.23 6.08 2.09
N LEU A 254 10.38 6.75 2.86
CA LEU A 254 9.20 7.44 2.34
C LEU A 254 9.43 8.93 2.10
N LEU A 255 10.33 9.57 2.85
CA LEU A 255 10.57 11.02 2.73
C LEU A 255 10.88 11.48 1.29
N PRO A 256 11.64 10.74 0.46
CA PRO A 256 11.85 11.07 -0.96
C PRO A 256 10.58 11.16 -1.82
N TYR A 257 9.51 10.45 -1.42
CA TYR A 257 8.26 10.38 -2.16
C TYR A 257 7.18 11.35 -1.66
N VAL A 258 7.38 11.97 -0.49
CA VAL A 258 6.34 12.78 0.17
C VAL A 258 5.82 13.91 -0.71
N ASN A 259 6.70 14.70 -1.33
CA ASN A 259 6.27 15.83 -2.17
C ASN A 259 5.47 15.35 -3.39
N LYS A 260 5.93 14.28 -4.05
CA LYS A 260 5.27 13.71 -5.23
C LYS A 260 3.92 13.09 -4.91
N VAL A 261 3.78 12.40 -3.78
CA VAL A 261 2.48 11.84 -3.36
C VAL A 261 1.50 12.96 -3.04
N ARG A 262 1.95 14.05 -2.41
CA ARG A 262 1.09 15.20 -2.07
C ARG A 262 0.64 16.04 -3.27
N GLU A 263 1.23 15.83 -4.45
CA GLU A 263 0.69 16.38 -5.72
C GLU A 263 -0.58 15.65 -6.17
N VAL A 264 -0.82 14.42 -5.67
CA VAL A 264 -2.01 13.63 -5.96
C VAL A 264 -3.14 14.01 -5.00
N GLU A 265 -4.21 14.57 -5.57
CA GLU A 265 -5.39 15.01 -4.83
C GLU A 265 -5.99 13.88 -3.98
N GLY A 266 -6.36 14.21 -2.74
CA GLY A 266 -6.95 13.25 -1.80
C GLY A 266 -5.96 12.21 -1.26
N SER A 267 -4.66 12.49 -1.29
CA SER A 267 -3.63 11.65 -0.67
C SER A 267 -2.58 12.50 0.05
N THR A 268 -1.97 11.92 1.09
CA THR A 268 -0.81 12.50 1.75
C THR A 268 0.15 11.40 2.21
N LEU A 269 1.37 11.82 2.52
CA LEU A 269 2.45 10.99 3.01
C LEU A 269 3.31 11.79 4.00
N TYR A 270 3.94 11.07 4.92
CA TYR A 270 5.04 11.56 5.74
C TYR A 270 6.18 10.53 5.76
N GLY A 271 7.41 10.99 6.00
CA GLY A 271 8.42 10.10 6.57
C GLY A 271 8.07 9.85 8.03
N SER A 272 7.92 8.60 8.45
CA SER A 272 7.50 8.29 9.82
C SER A 272 8.49 7.40 10.55
N SER A 273 8.74 7.68 11.82
CA SER A 273 9.48 6.80 12.72
C SER A 273 8.65 6.57 13.98
N ALA A 274 8.36 5.31 14.30
CA ALA A 274 7.60 4.93 15.50
C ALA A 274 8.48 4.08 16.43
N LEU A 275 8.70 4.53 17.67
CA LEU A 275 9.44 3.78 18.67
C LEU A 275 8.51 2.93 19.53
N PHE A 276 9.00 1.74 19.86
CA PHE A 276 8.34 0.77 20.71
C PHE A 276 9.27 0.32 21.83
N PHE A 277 8.70 0.08 23.01
CA PHE A 277 9.43 -0.42 24.17
C PHE A 277 8.93 -1.80 24.57
N LEU A 278 9.84 -2.75 24.72
CA LEU A 278 9.56 -4.10 25.22
C LEU A 278 9.45 -4.07 26.75
N THR A 279 8.25 -4.31 27.25
CA THR A 279 7.93 -4.36 28.67
C THR A 279 8.51 -5.62 29.33
N LYS A 280 8.50 -5.67 30.67
CA LYS A 280 8.93 -6.86 31.41
C LYS A 280 8.02 -8.06 31.18
N ASP A 281 6.77 -7.81 30.80
CA ASP A 281 5.73 -8.83 30.57
C ASP A 281 5.80 -9.43 29.15
N GLY A 282 6.81 -9.05 28.35
CA GLY A 282 7.01 -9.58 27.00
C GLY A 282 6.15 -8.94 25.92
N THR A 283 5.44 -7.85 26.25
CA THR A 283 4.65 -7.06 25.27
C THR A 283 5.42 -5.83 24.81
N ILE A 284 5.21 -5.41 23.57
CA ILE A 284 5.68 -4.11 23.10
C ILE A 284 4.59 -3.06 23.26
N LYS A 285 4.98 -1.86 23.67
CA LYS A 285 4.10 -0.69 23.74
C LYS A 285 4.64 0.41 22.81
N PRO A 286 3.78 1.25 22.23
CA PRO A 286 4.23 2.37 21.45
C PRO A 286 4.65 3.49 22.40
N VAL A 287 5.75 4.16 22.08
CA VAL A 287 6.35 5.20 22.93
C VAL A 287 6.14 6.55 22.29
N VAL A 288 6.50 6.66 21.02
CA VAL A 288 6.54 7.93 20.31
C VAL A 288 6.43 7.69 18.81
N ILE A 289 5.77 8.62 18.12
CA ILE A 289 5.71 8.67 16.66
C ILE A 289 6.22 10.04 16.23
N GLU A 290 7.21 10.07 15.35
CA GLU A 290 7.63 11.25 14.62
C GLU A 290 7.07 11.18 13.19
N LEU A 291 6.45 12.28 12.74
CA LEU A 291 6.06 12.47 11.35
C LEU A 291 6.83 13.65 10.77
N THR A 292 7.43 13.45 9.59
CA THR A 292 8.26 14.43 8.90
C THR A 292 7.76 14.66 7.48
N ARG A 293 7.70 15.93 7.10
CA ARG A 293 7.49 16.41 5.74
C ARG A 293 8.76 17.15 5.30
N PRO A 294 9.33 16.82 4.13
CA PRO A 294 10.51 17.51 3.62
C PRO A 294 10.19 18.98 3.31
N PRO A 295 11.21 19.84 3.15
CA PRO A 295 10.99 21.20 2.67
C PRO A 295 10.30 21.18 1.29
N THR A 296 9.46 22.18 1.07
CA THR A 296 8.87 22.50 -0.24
C THR A 296 9.35 23.88 -0.68
N SER A 297 9.04 24.28 -1.91
CA SER A 297 9.42 25.60 -2.44
C SER A 297 8.91 26.77 -1.58
N ASP A 298 7.80 26.57 -0.88
CA ASP A 298 7.08 27.56 -0.10
C ASP A 298 7.22 27.41 1.43
N LYS A 299 7.61 26.22 1.93
CA LYS A 299 7.60 25.92 3.37
C LYS A 299 8.84 25.15 3.81
N PRO A 300 9.47 25.52 4.96
CA PRO A 300 10.60 24.78 5.52
C PRO A 300 10.18 23.37 5.97
N GLN A 301 11.15 22.47 6.19
CA GLN A 301 10.86 21.13 6.71
C GLN A 301 9.95 21.21 7.95
N TRP A 302 8.92 20.36 7.97
CA TRP A 302 8.03 20.22 9.12
C TRP A 302 8.26 18.85 9.74
N LYS A 303 8.43 18.79 11.05
CA LYS A 303 8.49 17.55 11.80
C LYS A 303 7.78 17.75 13.14
N GLN A 304 7.03 16.75 13.58
CA GLN A 304 6.37 16.79 14.88
C GLN A 304 6.39 15.40 15.52
N VAL A 305 6.54 15.41 16.84
CA VAL A 305 6.50 14.24 17.68
C VAL A 305 5.17 14.15 18.41
N PHE A 306 4.60 12.95 18.39
CA PHE A 306 3.35 12.57 19.04
C PHE A 306 3.63 11.47 20.06
N THR A 307 2.99 11.55 21.22
CA THR A 307 3.13 10.56 22.30
C THR A 307 1.75 10.18 22.84
N PRO A 308 1.60 8.98 23.45
CA PRO A 308 0.41 8.65 24.20
C PRO A 308 0.14 9.70 25.29
N THR A 309 -1.06 10.28 25.31
CA THR A 309 -1.43 11.34 26.26
C THR A 309 -2.88 11.18 26.71
N TRP A 310 -3.25 11.92 27.75
CA TRP A 310 -4.57 11.89 28.39
C TRP A 310 -5.41 13.12 28.06
N ASP A 311 -4.80 14.18 27.51
CA ASP A 311 -5.55 15.35 27.08
C ASP A 311 -6.34 15.03 25.81
N ALA A 312 -7.55 15.60 25.71
CA ALA A 312 -8.49 15.24 24.64
C ALA A 312 -7.91 15.49 23.25
N THR A 313 -7.26 16.63 23.04
CA THR A 313 -6.68 17.02 21.75
C THR A 313 -5.54 16.08 21.36
N GLY A 314 -4.61 15.85 22.28
CA GLY A 314 -3.47 14.98 22.09
C GLY A 314 -3.86 13.52 21.86
N CYS A 315 -4.93 13.03 22.50
CA CYS A 315 -5.48 11.69 22.22
C CYS A 315 -5.87 11.54 20.74
N TRP A 316 -6.47 12.57 20.13
CA TRP A 316 -6.87 12.54 18.72
C TRP A 316 -5.68 12.70 17.79
N LEU A 317 -4.71 13.56 18.12
CA LEU A 317 -3.46 13.67 17.36
C LEU A 317 -2.66 12.37 17.39
N TRP A 318 -2.62 11.69 18.53
CA TRP A 318 -2.00 10.37 18.66
C TRP A 318 -2.67 9.32 17.77
N ARG A 319 -4.01 9.30 17.71
CA ARG A 319 -4.76 8.40 16.83
C ARG A 319 -4.49 8.67 15.34
N LEU A 320 -4.44 9.94 14.95
CA LEU A 320 -4.09 10.34 13.59
C LEU A 320 -2.65 9.93 13.25
N ALA A 321 -1.70 10.14 14.16
CA ALA A 321 -0.31 9.72 13.97
C ALA A 321 -0.20 8.20 13.77
N LYS A 322 -0.92 7.40 14.56
CA LYS A 322 -1.01 5.94 14.35
C LYS A 322 -1.63 5.59 13.00
N ALA A 323 -2.69 6.28 12.58
CA ALA A 323 -3.32 6.05 11.28
C ALA A 323 -2.34 6.30 10.12
N HIS A 324 -1.53 7.36 10.19
CA HIS A 324 -0.45 7.60 9.22
C HIS A 324 0.58 6.48 9.22
N VAL A 325 1.09 6.07 10.40
CA VAL A 325 2.04 4.95 10.50
C VAL A 325 1.44 3.66 9.92
N CYS A 326 0.18 3.35 10.21
CA CYS A 326 -0.48 2.18 9.63
C CYS A 326 -0.62 2.26 8.10
N ALA A 327 -0.83 3.44 7.53
CA ALA A 327 -0.86 3.64 6.09
C ALA A 327 0.52 3.48 5.43
N HIS A 328 1.59 3.82 6.16
CA HIS A 328 2.97 3.60 5.72
C HIS A 328 3.40 2.13 5.81
N ASP A 329 2.85 1.38 6.77
CA ASP A 329 3.25 0.00 7.14
C ASP A 329 2.64 -1.10 6.26
N ILE A 330 1.90 -0.77 5.19
CA ILE A 330 1.06 -1.73 4.45
C ILE A 330 1.80 -2.71 3.55
N ASP A 331 3.14 -2.69 3.52
CA ASP A 331 3.93 -3.62 2.72
C ASP A 331 5.26 -3.96 3.43
N TYR A 332 5.40 -5.20 3.96
CA TYR A 332 6.62 -6.05 4.15
C TYR A 332 6.44 -7.15 5.25
N PRO A 333 7.19 -8.29 5.34
CA PRO A 333 6.72 -9.44 6.17
C PRO A 333 7.71 -10.48 6.80
N PHE A 334 7.15 -11.24 7.77
CA PHE A 334 7.55 -11.75 9.14
C PHE A 334 8.82 -12.59 9.46
N ALA A 335 9.12 -12.74 10.78
CA ALA A 335 10.36 -13.28 11.38
C ALA A 335 10.29 -14.41 12.45
N ASN A 336 9.16 -14.98 12.92
CA ASN A 336 9.22 -16.06 13.97
C ASN A 336 8.60 -17.41 13.59
N ASP A 337 7.30 -17.50 13.28
CA ASP A 337 6.69 -18.76 12.79
C ASP A 337 7.35 -19.24 11.48
N GLY A 338 7.88 -18.27 10.74
CA GLY A 338 8.64 -18.52 9.52
C GLY A 338 9.92 -19.31 9.76
N LEU A 339 10.54 -19.24 10.94
CA LEU A 339 11.78 -19.99 11.21
C LEU A 339 11.52 -21.50 11.28
N ILE A 340 10.43 -21.93 11.91
CA ILE A 340 10.06 -23.36 11.97
C ILE A 340 9.77 -23.90 10.57
N LEU A 341 9.00 -23.14 9.77
CA LEU A 341 8.71 -23.51 8.39
C LEU A 341 9.96 -23.48 7.51
N TRP A 342 10.83 -22.49 7.69
CA TRP A 342 12.11 -22.38 7.00
C TRP A 342 12.99 -23.59 7.31
N ASP A 343 13.12 -23.98 8.58
CA ASP A 343 13.92 -25.12 8.99
C ASP A 343 13.35 -26.43 8.41
N ALA A 344 12.03 -26.60 8.39
CA ALA A 344 11.39 -27.76 7.76
C ALA A 344 11.60 -27.81 6.24
N ILE A 345 11.46 -26.67 5.54
CA ILE A 345 11.73 -26.56 4.10
C ILE A 345 13.21 -26.87 3.84
N LYS A 346 14.11 -26.27 4.62
CA LYS A 346 15.56 -26.45 4.47
C LYS A 346 15.93 -27.91 4.66
N GLN A 347 15.40 -28.59 5.68
CA GLN A 347 15.65 -30.00 5.93
C GLN A 347 15.20 -30.85 4.73
N TRP A 348 13.97 -30.66 4.25
CA TRP A 348 13.45 -31.38 3.09
C TRP A 348 14.30 -31.15 1.83
N VAL A 349 14.66 -29.89 1.55
CA VAL A 349 15.50 -29.51 0.42
C VAL A 349 16.90 -30.12 0.57
N SER A 350 17.47 -30.14 1.77
CA SER A 350 18.75 -30.78 2.05
C SER A 350 18.71 -32.27 1.73
N ASP A 351 17.70 -33.00 2.21
CA ASP A 351 17.57 -34.43 1.96
C ASP A 351 17.42 -34.73 0.45
N TYR A 352 16.61 -33.93 -0.26
CA TYR A 352 16.42 -34.05 -1.69
C TYR A 352 17.70 -33.73 -2.49
N VAL A 353 18.34 -32.58 -2.23
CA VAL A 353 19.54 -32.16 -2.95
C VAL A 353 20.68 -33.14 -2.72
N ASN A 354 20.92 -33.58 -1.48
CA ASN A 354 22.00 -34.50 -1.16
C ASN A 354 21.80 -35.89 -1.78
N HIS A 355 20.56 -36.28 -2.10
CA HIS A 355 20.29 -37.52 -2.83
C HIS A 355 20.80 -37.46 -4.28
N TYR A 356 20.59 -36.35 -4.98
CA TYR A 356 20.97 -36.20 -6.40
C TYR A 356 22.37 -35.60 -6.60
N TYR A 357 22.82 -34.78 -5.66
CA TYR A 357 24.08 -34.04 -5.71
C TYR A 357 24.88 -34.23 -4.41
N PRO A 358 25.33 -35.45 -4.10
CA PRO A 358 26.14 -35.71 -2.91
C PRO A 358 27.50 -35.00 -2.93
N GLU A 359 28.00 -34.64 -4.12
CA GLU A 359 29.34 -34.07 -4.31
C GLU A 359 29.30 -32.77 -5.14
N PRO A 360 30.15 -31.77 -4.84
CA PRO A 360 30.19 -30.50 -5.58
C PRO A 360 30.42 -30.61 -7.08
N SER A 361 31.15 -31.63 -7.54
CA SER A 361 31.42 -31.87 -8.96
C SER A 361 30.15 -32.10 -9.77
N LEU A 362 29.13 -32.72 -9.17
CA LEU A 362 27.84 -32.97 -9.81
C LEU A 362 27.03 -31.68 -10.01
N VAL A 363 27.16 -30.72 -9.10
CA VAL A 363 26.53 -29.38 -9.24
C VAL A 363 27.24 -28.56 -10.32
N GLN A 364 28.57 -28.61 -10.35
CA GLN A 364 29.39 -27.80 -11.27
C GLN A 364 29.33 -28.32 -12.71
N SER A 365 29.26 -29.64 -12.90
CA SER A 365 29.20 -30.26 -14.22
C SER A 365 27.80 -30.30 -14.83
N ASN A 366 26.75 -30.02 -14.04
CA ASN A 366 25.38 -29.98 -14.55
C ASN A 366 25.13 -28.69 -15.35
N GLY A 367 25.19 -28.81 -16.68
CA GLY A 367 25.00 -27.69 -17.61
C GLY A 367 23.63 -27.02 -17.51
N GLU A 368 22.55 -27.79 -17.32
CA GLU A 368 21.19 -27.25 -17.17
C GLU A 368 21.06 -26.41 -15.91
N LEU A 369 21.58 -26.93 -14.79
CA LEU A 369 21.53 -26.26 -13.50
C LEU A 369 22.34 -24.95 -13.50
N GLN A 370 23.52 -24.96 -14.11
CA GLN A 370 24.35 -23.77 -14.25
C GLN A 370 23.70 -22.73 -15.19
N ALA A 371 23.10 -23.19 -16.29
CA ALA A 371 22.39 -22.33 -17.24
C ALA A 371 21.18 -21.65 -16.58
N TRP A 372 20.36 -22.43 -15.86
CA TRP A 372 19.20 -21.93 -15.12
C TRP A 372 19.57 -20.81 -14.15
N TRP A 373 20.54 -21.03 -13.27
CA TRP A 373 20.91 -20.01 -12.28
C TRP A 373 21.57 -18.79 -12.91
N THR A 374 22.34 -18.99 -13.98
CA THR A 374 22.92 -17.90 -14.75
C THR A 374 21.83 -17.04 -15.40
N GLU A 375 20.78 -17.65 -15.96
CA GLU A 375 19.67 -16.94 -16.58
C GLU A 375 18.84 -16.16 -15.54
N VAL A 376 18.49 -16.78 -14.40
CA VAL A 376 17.79 -16.11 -13.30
C VAL A 376 18.53 -14.83 -12.89
N ARG A 377 19.85 -14.91 -12.68
CA ARG A 377 20.66 -13.75 -12.28
C ARG A 377 20.82 -12.72 -13.39
N THR A 378 21.14 -13.14 -14.61
CA THR A 378 21.60 -12.21 -15.68
C THR A 378 20.50 -11.73 -16.61
N LYS A 379 19.37 -12.43 -16.67
CA LYS A 379 18.21 -12.09 -17.50
C LYS A 379 17.00 -11.78 -16.63
N GLY A 380 16.68 -12.63 -15.65
CA GLY A 380 15.56 -12.42 -14.72
C GLY A 380 15.74 -11.19 -13.82
N HIS A 381 16.93 -11.04 -13.23
CA HIS A 381 17.30 -9.92 -12.35
C HIS A 381 18.49 -9.13 -12.90
N THR A 382 18.44 -8.78 -14.19
CA THR A 382 19.56 -8.15 -14.92
C THR A 382 20.08 -6.86 -14.29
N ASP A 383 19.22 -6.09 -13.64
CA ASP A 383 19.50 -4.84 -12.95
C ASP A 383 20.35 -5.02 -11.67
N LYS A 384 20.34 -6.24 -11.12
CA LYS A 384 21.06 -6.63 -9.89
C LYS A 384 22.11 -7.70 -10.10
N LYS A 385 22.40 -8.10 -11.34
CA LYS A 385 23.26 -9.26 -11.67
C LYS A 385 24.69 -9.19 -11.10
N ASP A 386 25.20 -7.98 -10.85
CA ASP A 386 26.58 -7.72 -10.41
C ASP A 386 26.71 -7.52 -8.89
N GLU A 387 25.59 -7.62 -8.15
CA GLU A 387 25.59 -7.44 -6.70
C GLU A 387 26.35 -8.58 -5.98
N PRO A 388 27.10 -8.29 -4.90
CA PRO A 388 28.01 -9.27 -4.28
C PRO A 388 27.30 -10.37 -3.50
N TRP A 389 26.01 -10.21 -3.19
CA TRP A 389 25.24 -11.14 -2.36
C TRP A 389 24.68 -12.33 -3.14
N TRP A 390 24.83 -12.40 -4.46
CA TRP A 390 24.38 -13.55 -5.26
C TRP A 390 25.12 -14.83 -4.85
N PRO A 391 24.40 -15.90 -4.47
CA PRO A 391 25.00 -17.21 -4.27
C PRO A 391 25.73 -17.71 -5.51
N VAL A 392 26.95 -18.21 -5.32
CA VAL A 392 27.74 -18.85 -6.38
C VAL A 392 27.37 -20.34 -6.40
N LEU A 393 26.74 -20.83 -7.47
CA LEU A 393 26.23 -22.20 -7.52
C LEU A 393 27.34 -23.23 -7.80
N LYS A 394 28.12 -23.57 -6.78
CA LYS A 394 29.26 -24.52 -6.89
C LYS A 394 29.15 -25.76 -6.02
N THR A 395 28.37 -25.71 -4.93
CA THR A 395 28.26 -26.83 -3.97
C THR A 395 26.80 -27.18 -3.70
N PRO A 396 26.53 -28.39 -3.14
CA PRO A 396 25.20 -28.77 -2.71
C PRO A 396 24.61 -27.78 -1.70
N GLU A 397 25.41 -27.21 -0.79
CA GLU A 397 24.97 -26.21 0.18
C GLU A 397 24.50 -24.92 -0.50
N ASN A 398 25.17 -24.49 -1.59
CA ASN A 398 24.72 -23.34 -2.36
C ASN A 398 23.37 -23.62 -3.02
N LEU A 399 23.21 -24.80 -3.62
CA LEU A 399 21.95 -25.22 -4.24
C LEU A 399 20.82 -25.32 -3.21
N ILE A 400 21.08 -25.90 -2.04
CA ILE A 400 20.15 -25.99 -0.92
C ILE A 400 19.69 -24.60 -0.50
N HIS A 401 20.62 -23.67 -0.32
CA HIS A 401 20.29 -22.31 0.10
C HIS A 401 19.41 -21.59 -0.94
N ILE A 402 19.76 -21.68 -2.22
CA ILE A 402 18.99 -21.09 -3.32
C ILE A 402 17.57 -21.66 -3.36
N LEU A 403 17.43 -22.99 -3.39
CA LEU A 403 16.13 -23.65 -3.49
C LEU A 403 15.26 -23.40 -2.25
N THR A 404 15.84 -23.46 -1.06
CA THR A 404 15.15 -23.15 0.20
C THR A 404 14.58 -21.73 0.16
N THR A 405 15.36 -20.77 -0.34
CA THR A 405 14.93 -19.37 -0.45
C THR A 405 13.75 -19.22 -1.42
N ILE A 406 13.84 -19.81 -2.61
CA ILE A 406 12.76 -19.75 -3.63
C ILE A 406 11.47 -20.37 -3.09
N ILE A 407 11.55 -21.55 -2.46
CA ILE A 407 10.39 -22.25 -1.88
C ILE A 407 9.81 -21.43 -0.73
N TRP A 408 10.65 -20.87 0.14
CA TRP A 408 10.20 -19.99 1.23
C TRP A 408 9.45 -18.77 0.71
N VAL A 409 9.99 -18.08 -0.29
CA VAL A 409 9.40 -16.85 -0.86
C VAL A 409 8.02 -17.14 -1.46
N THR A 410 7.91 -18.22 -2.23
CA THR A 410 6.67 -18.60 -2.94
C THR A 410 5.63 -19.27 -2.06
N ALA A 411 6.02 -19.83 -0.92
CA ALA A 411 5.12 -20.47 0.03
C ALA A 411 4.96 -19.64 1.30
N GLY A 412 5.85 -19.83 2.29
CA GLY A 412 5.72 -19.29 3.63
C GLY A 412 5.62 -17.77 3.67
N HIS A 413 6.52 -17.09 2.97
CA HIS A 413 6.53 -15.62 2.89
C HIS A 413 5.26 -15.09 2.22
N HIS A 414 4.95 -15.52 0.99
CA HIS A 414 3.73 -15.10 0.28
C HIS A 414 2.44 -15.36 1.10
N ALA A 415 2.33 -16.52 1.74
CA ALA A 415 1.16 -16.84 2.55
C ALA A 415 0.96 -15.87 3.73
N THR A 416 2.06 -15.46 4.38
CA THR A 416 2.01 -14.55 5.53
C THR A 416 1.54 -13.15 5.18
N VAL A 417 1.93 -12.62 4.00
CA VAL A 417 1.49 -11.30 3.53
C VAL A 417 0.12 -11.28 2.90
N ASN A 418 -0.26 -12.38 2.25
CA ASN A 418 -1.38 -12.36 1.34
C ASN A 418 -2.68 -12.77 2.04
N PHE A 419 -2.68 -13.92 2.72
CA PHE A 419 -3.93 -14.46 3.28
C PHE A 419 -4.44 -13.72 4.52
N ARG A 420 -3.58 -12.90 5.15
CA ARG A 420 -3.95 -12.10 6.33
C ARG A 420 -4.49 -10.71 5.97
N GLN A 421 -4.46 -10.31 4.69
CA GLN A 421 -4.91 -8.98 4.26
C GLN A 421 -6.33 -8.69 4.71
N TYR A 422 -7.31 -9.53 4.36
CA TYR A 422 -8.69 -9.28 4.75
C TYR A 422 -8.91 -9.34 6.27
N MET A 423 -8.21 -10.25 6.96
CA MET A 423 -8.33 -10.40 8.40
C MET A 423 -7.94 -9.11 9.14
N PHE A 424 -6.96 -8.34 8.69
CA PHE A 424 -6.52 -7.11 9.36
C PHE A 424 -6.98 -5.82 8.66
N ALA A 425 -7.01 -5.80 7.33
CA ALA A 425 -7.34 -4.63 6.52
C ALA A 425 -8.77 -4.61 5.97
N GLY A 426 -9.55 -5.69 6.16
CA GLY A 426 -10.97 -5.71 5.80
C GLY A 426 -11.76 -4.62 6.52
N TYR A 427 -11.39 -4.29 7.76
CA TYR A 427 -11.87 -3.09 8.46
C TYR A 427 -10.82 -1.99 8.38
N PHE A 428 -10.91 -1.14 7.35
CA PHE A 428 -9.87 -0.17 7.00
C PHE A 428 -9.49 0.84 8.10
N PRO A 429 -10.32 1.21 9.10
CA PRO A 429 -9.82 2.05 10.20
C PRO A 429 -8.70 1.38 11.03
N ASN A 430 -8.62 0.05 11.02
CA ASN A 430 -7.53 -0.70 11.64
C ASN A 430 -6.24 -0.67 10.81
N ARG A 431 -6.36 -0.82 9.48
CA ARG A 431 -5.23 -0.79 8.53
C ARG A 431 -5.61 0.04 7.30
N PRO A 432 -5.54 1.39 7.39
CA PRO A 432 -5.90 2.25 6.28
C PRO A 432 -4.83 2.17 5.19
N SER A 433 -5.21 1.90 3.94
CA SER A 433 -4.28 1.85 2.79
C SER A 433 -3.75 3.19 2.32
N ILE A 434 -4.32 4.29 2.83
CA ILE A 434 -3.92 5.65 2.52
C ILE A 434 -4.29 6.56 3.69
N ALA A 435 -3.57 7.66 3.81
CA ALA A 435 -4.02 8.84 4.54
C ALA A 435 -4.36 9.95 3.54
N ARG A 436 -5.53 10.59 3.66
CA ARG A 436 -5.98 11.63 2.71
C ARG A 436 -5.76 13.05 3.19
N THR A 437 -5.56 13.24 4.49
CA THR A 437 -5.43 14.56 5.12
C THR A 437 -4.13 14.66 5.88
N ASN A 438 -3.51 15.84 5.85
CA ASN A 438 -2.34 16.14 6.67
C ASN A 438 -2.72 16.15 8.16
N MET A 439 -1.71 16.08 9.03
CA MET A 439 -1.89 16.31 10.46
C MET A 439 -2.52 17.70 10.68
N PRO A 440 -3.54 17.83 11.56
CA PRO A 440 -4.20 19.11 11.85
C PRO A 440 -3.29 20.18 12.46
N THR A 441 -2.06 19.81 12.83
CA THR A 441 -1.03 20.69 13.39
C THR A 441 0.03 21.08 12.35
N GLU A 442 -0.02 20.55 11.14
CA GLU A 442 0.88 20.94 10.05
C GLU A 442 0.41 22.26 9.41
N ASN A 443 0.90 23.38 9.96
CA ASN A 443 0.62 24.73 9.45
C ASN A 443 -0.89 25.04 9.30
N PRO A 444 -1.74 24.79 10.32
CA PRO A 444 -3.17 25.02 10.18
C PRO A 444 -3.50 26.51 10.18
N SER A 445 -4.56 26.87 9.48
CA SER A 445 -5.28 28.11 9.77
C SER A 445 -5.99 28.01 11.13
N ASP A 446 -6.27 29.16 11.74
CA ASP A 446 -7.03 29.24 12.99
C ASP A 446 -8.40 28.55 12.88
N GLU A 447 -9.03 28.62 11.70
CA GLU A 447 -10.34 28.01 11.46
C GLU A 447 -10.24 26.48 11.36
N GLU A 448 -9.26 25.96 10.62
CA GLU A 448 -9.01 24.52 10.51
C GLU A 448 -8.71 23.91 11.88
N PHE A 449 -7.84 24.55 12.67
CA PHE A 449 -7.52 24.06 14.01
C PHE A 449 -8.74 24.12 14.95
N LYS A 450 -9.53 25.19 14.91
CA LYS A 450 -10.80 25.28 15.67
C LYS A 450 -11.80 24.20 15.25
N ASN A 451 -11.87 23.88 13.96
CA ASN A 451 -12.75 22.83 13.45
C ASN A 451 -12.29 21.44 13.91
N PHE A 452 -10.99 21.18 13.90
CA PHE A 452 -10.41 19.98 14.49
C PHE A 452 -10.76 19.85 15.97
N LEU A 453 -10.58 20.91 16.76
CA LEU A 453 -10.91 20.89 18.20
C LEU A 453 -12.39 20.60 18.46
N LYS A 454 -13.30 21.13 17.62
CA LYS A 454 -14.74 20.89 17.73
C LYS A 454 -15.17 19.50 17.27
N LYS A 455 -14.53 18.96 16.23
CA LYS A 455 -14.95 17.72 15.54
C LYS A 455 -13.76 16.81 15.20
N PRO A 456 -12.94 16.40 16.18
CA PRO A 456 -11.70 15.66 15.90
C PRO A 456 -11.96 14.27 15.30
N LYS A 457 -13.10 13.66 15.65
CA LYS A 457 -13.57 12.39 15.05
C LYS A 457 -13.78 12.51 13.54
N VAL A 458 -14.32 13.64 13.09
CA VAL A 458 -14.55 13.89 11.65
C VAL A 458 -13.23 13.98 10.92
N GLU A 459 -12.22 14.60 11.53
CA GLU A 459 -10.89 14.71 10.95
C GLU A 459 -10.20 13.35 10.82
N LEU A 460 -10.35 12.47 11.82
CA LEU A 460 -9.88 11.08 11.70
C LEU A 460 -10.58 10.31 10.58
N LEU A 461 -11.91 10.49 10.41
CA LEU A 461 -12.66 9.86 9.31
C LEU A 461 -12.26 10.39 7.93
N LYS A 462 -11.93 11.68 7.83
CA LYS A 462 -11.40 12.27 6.59
C LYS A 462 -10.01 11.72 6.24
N CYS A 463 -9.19 11.41 7.24
CA CYS A 463 -7.87 10.80 7.03
C CYS A 463 -8.00 9.43 6.34
N PHE A 464 -9.00 8.63 6.69
CA PHE A 464 -9.26 7.32 6.06
C PHE A 464 -9.90 7.43 4.67
N LEU A 465 -9.92 6.31 3.93
CA LEU A 465 -10.45 6.15 2.56
C LEU A 465 -11.81 6.83 2.31
N SER A 466 -12.00 7.36 1.10
CA SER A 466 -13.32 7.79 0.63
C SER A 466 -14.24 6.59 0.38
N GLN A 467 -15.54 6.85 0.24
CA GLN A 467 -16.52 5.79 -0.04
C GLN A 467 -16.29 5.09 -1.39
N ILE A 468 -15.60 5.72 -2.35
CA ILE A 468 -15.24 5.15 -3.66
C ILE A 468 -13.89 4.42 -3.61
N GLN A 469 -12.95 4.89 -2.78
CA GLN A 469 -11.62 4.31 -2.64
C GLN A 469 -11.59 3.00 -1.82
N GLN A 470 -12.74 2.41 -1.53
CA GLN A 470 -12.82 1.12 -0.83
C GLN A 470 -11.81 0.12 -1.41
N PRO A 471 -11.14 -0.67 -0.55
CA PRO A 471 -10.02 -1.49 -0.96
C PRO A 471 -10.41 -2.36 -2.16
N ARG A 472 -9.64 -2.18 -3.25
CA ARG A 472 -9.71 -2.99 -4.47
C ARG A 472 -9.19 -4.40 -4.24
#